data_AF-A0A950HUJ9-F1
#
_entry.id   AF-A0A950HUJ9-F1
#
_cell.length_a   1.000
_cell.length_b   1.000
_cell.length_c   1.000
_cell.angle_alpha   90.00
_cell.angle_beta   90.00
_cell.angle_gamma   90.00
#
_symmetry.space_group_name_H-M   'P 1'
#
loop_
_entity.id
_entity.type
_entity.pdbx_description
1 polymer ?
#
loop_
_entity_poly.entity_id
_entity_poly.type
_entity_poly.pdbx_seq_one_letter_code
_entity_poly.pdbx_strand_id
1 'polypeptide(L)'
;MKIWPVASSLALAMILIGGAALGQDNAPQPAAKPAKGAAAKAPVPAAAPTAAPASADEAIARANAYFNKATTMVANFVQLGADRKRLEGRLFIEKPGRMRFEYDPPAPVEIVADGTSVAVRDIKLAKQDLYFIGQTPLKFLLQDHIDLATDTKVLNVDSNAKTTSIAVEDSATFGGTSRITLVFDTATFQLRQWIVLDPQGFETTISLFNVDYSKRPDPALFKINQDRFDTRN
;
A
#
# COMPACT_ATOMS: atom_id res chain seq x y z
N MET A 1 -23.71 12.44 37.18
CA MET A 1 -22.26 12.14 37.13
C MET A 1 -21.92 11.73 35.71
N LYS A 2 -21.11 12.53 35.02
CA LYS A 2 -20.75 12.36 33.60
C LYS A 2 -19.43 11.58 33.57
N ILE A 3 -19.45 10.36 33.05
CA ILE A 3 -18.25 9.54 32.85
C ILE A 3 -18.15 9.22 31.36
N TRP A 4 -17.23 9.92 30.70
CA TRP A 4 -16.78 9.68 29.34
C TRP A 4 -15.96 8.37 29.33
N PRO A 5 -16.15 7.45 28.37
CA PRO A 5 -15.13 6.47 28.07
C PRO A 5 -14.06 7.12 27.20
N VAL A 6 -12.82 7.05 27.67
CA VAL A 6 -11.61 7.44 26.94
C VAL A 6 -11.48 6.52 25.74
N ALA A 7 -11.81 7.03 24.55
CA ALA A 7 -11.56 6.32 23.30
C ALA A 7 -10.04 6.35 23.02
N SER A 8 -9.37 5.23 23.31
CA SER A 8 -8.02 4.98 22.80
C SER A 8 -8.07 5.05 21.28
N SER A 9 -7.56 6.17 20.76
CA SER A 9 -7.44 6.45 19.33
C SER A 9 -6.27 5.64 18.79
N LEU A 10 -6.56 4.51 18.14
CA LEU A 10 -5.59 3.74 17.36
C LEU A 10 -6.06 3.69 15.92
N ALA A 11 -5.99 4.85 15.24
CA ALA A 11 -5.91 4.86 13.79
C ALA A 11 -4.84 3.85 13.38
N LEU A 12 -5.08 3.15 12.26
CA LEU A 12 -4.04 2.39 11.56
C LEU A 12 -3.04 3.39 10.95
N ALA A 13 -2.49 4.26 11.80
CA ALA A 13 -1.35 5.10 11.55
C ALA A 13 -0.19 4.12 11.41
N MET A 14 0.40 4.11 10.22
CA MET A 14 1.70 3.50 10.03
C MET A 14 2.61 3.99 11.16
N ILE A 15 3.12 3.04 11.94
CA ILE A 15 3.77 3.28 13.23
C ILE A 15 4.73 4.47 13.16
N LEU A 16 4.43 5.48 13.99
CA LEU A 16 5.36 6.49 14.46
C LEU A 16 6.53 5.78 15.15
N ILE A 17 7.66 5.65 14.47
CA ILE A 17 8.92 5.45 15.18
C ILE A 17 9.33 6.83 15.68
N GLY A 18 9.13 7.14 16.95
CA GLY A 18 9.74 8.32 17.58
C GLY A 18 11.25 8.14 17.80
N GLY A 19 11.99 9.24 17.69
CA GLY A 19 13.23 9.48 18.48
C GLY A 19 14.56 8.98 17.91
N ALA A 20 15.27 9.86 17.20
CA ALA A 20 16.63 10.35 17.50
C ALA A 20 17.22 11.01 16.25
N ALA A 21 17.35 12.34 16.29
CA ALA A 21 18.17 13.09 15.35
C ALA A 21 19.65 12.80 15.64
N LEU A 22 20.46 12.66 14.58
CA LEU A 22 21.71 13.38 14.31
C LEU A 22 22.37 12.74 13.07
N GLY A 23 22.78 13.58 12.12
CA GLY A 23 23.62 13.18 11.00
C GLY A 23 23.06 13.55 9.64
N GLN A 24 23.34 14.78 9.20
CA GLN A 24 23.39 15.06 7.77
C GLN A 24 24.59 14.31 7.21
N ASP A 25 24.35 13.38 6.28
CA ASP A 25 25.37 12.97 5.33
C ASP A 25 24.75 12.98 3.93
N ASN A 26 25.16 14.00 3.17
CA ASN A 26 25.11 13.97 1.73
C ASN A 26 26.02 12.82 1.28
N ALA A 27 25.45 11.76 0.74
CA ALA A 27 26.20 10.70 0.08
C ALA A 27 25.60 10.37 -1.29
N PRO A 28 26.46 9.99 -2.26
CA PRO A 28 26.27 10.33 -3.67
C PRO A 28 25.43 9.32 -4.43
N GLN A 29 24.75 9.81 -5.47
CA GLN A 29 24.15 9.01 -6.52
C GLN A 29 25.22 8.07 -7.13
N PRO A 30 25.04 6.74 -7.13
CA PRO A 30 26.00 5.85 -7.75
C PRO A 30 25.99 6.07 -9.27
N ALA A 31 27.13 6.51 -9.80
CA ALA A 31 27.42 6.55 -11.22
C ALA A 31 27.36 5.11 -11.78
N ALA A 32 26.39 4.84 -12.65
CA ALA A 32 26.32 3.61 -13.41
C ALA A 32 27.52 3.55 -14.40
N LYS A 33 28.44 2.61 -14.15
CA LYS A 33 29.49 2.23 -15.10
C LYS A 33 28.87 1.33 -16.18
N PRO A 34 29.16 1.53 -17.48
CA PRO A 34 28.52 0.79 -18.55
C PRO A 34 29.11 -0.62 -18.67
N ALA A 35 28.29 -1.66 -18.44
CA ALA A 35 28.64 -3.04 -18.75
C ALA A 35 28.21 -3.37 -20.19
N LYS A 36 29.21 -3.51 -21.06
CA LYS A 36 29.12 -4.05 -22.42
C LYS A 36 29.01 -5.58 -22.30
N GLY A 37 27.97 -6.18 -22.87
CA GLY A 37 27.84 -7.65 -22.92
C GLY A 37 26.49 -8.07 -23.50
N ALA A 38 26.50 -8.37 -24.79
CA ALA A 38 25.32 -8.77 -25.56
C ALA A 38 24.81 -10.16 -25.14
N ALA A 39 23.50 -10.27 -24.90
CA ALA A 39 22.73 -11.48 -25.10
C ALA A 39 21.34 -11.05 -25.59
N ALA A 40 21.04 -11.35 -26.84
CA ALA A 40 19.76 -11.05 -27.47
C ALA A 40 18.63 -11.79 -26.73
N LYS A 41 17.81 -11.06 -25.97
CA LYS A 41 16.51 -11.54 -25.52
C LYS A 41 15.50 -11.29 -26.63
N ALA A 42 14.78 -12.34 -27.01
CA ALA A 42 13.65 -12.29 -27.93
C ALA A 42 12.65 -11.20 -27.52
N PRO A 43 11.91 -10.59 -28.47
CA PRO A 43 10.98 -9.52 -28.15
C PRO A 43 9.84 -10.09 -27.30
N VAL A 44 9.79 -9.70 -26.04
CA VAL A 44 8.53 -9.72 -25.28
C VAL A 44 7.57 -8.76 -25.97
N PRO A 45 6.32 -9.14 -26.29
CA PRO A 45 5.34 -8.22 -26.85
C PRO A 45 5.17 -7.06 -25.87
N ALA A 46 5.64 -5.88 -26.24
CA ALA A 46 5.33 -4.65 -25.52
C ALA A 46 3.82 -4.45 -25.63
N ALA A 47 3.12 -4.43 -24.50
CA ALA A 47 1.74 -4.00 -24.45
C ALA A 47 1.64 -2.62 -25.12
N ALA A 48 0.75 -2.47 -26.10
CA ALA A 48 0.56 -1.20 -26.79
C ALA A 48 0.23 -0.10 -25.76
N PRO A 49 0.84 1.10 -25.88
CA PRO A 49 0.54 2.20 -24.97
C PRO A 49 -0.94 2.53 -25.06
N THR A 50 -1.64 2.41 -23.93
CA THR A 50 -3.04 2.80 -23.82
C THR A 50 -3.10 4.33 -23.72
N ALA A 51 -3.95 4.97 -24.51
CA ALA A 51 -4.17 6.41 -24.41
C ALA A 51 -4.74 6.77 -23.03
N ALA A 52 -4.54 8.03 -22.61
CA ALA A 52 -5.17 8.56 -21.41
C ALA A 52 -6.69 8.37 -21.46
N PRO A 53 -7.34 8.02 -20.34
CA PRO A 53 -8.79 7.95 -20.29
C PRO A 53 -9.38 9.31 -20.70
N ALA A 54 -10.39 9.27 -21.56
CA ALA A 54 -11.07 10.45 -22.10
C ALA A 54 -12.11 11.02 -21.13
N SER A 55 -12.52 10.25 -20.11
CA SER A 55 -13.47 10.67 -19.08
C SER A 55 -13.13 10.08 -17.71
N ALA A 56 -13.76 10.65 -16.66
CA ALA A 56 -13.66 10.14 -15.30
C ALA A 56 -14.20 8.71 -15.19
N ASP A 57 -15.35 8.43 -15.81
CA ASP A 57 -15.98 7.11 -15.81
C ASP A 57 -15.09 6.05 -16.45
N GLU A 58 -14.39 6.40 -17.54
CA GLU A 58 -13.45 5.49 -18.19
C GLU A 58 -12.25 5.17 -17.28
N ALA A 59 -11.70 6.18 -16.58
CA ALA A 59 -10.61 5.96 -15.64
C ALA A 59 -11.04 5.06 -14.47
N ILE A 60 -12.24 5.28 -13.92
CA ILE A 60 -12.80 4.46 -12.84
C ILE A 60 -13.00 3.02 -13.33
N ALA A 61 -13.57 2.82 -14.52
CA ALA A 61 -13.77 1.50 -15.10
C ALA A 61 -12.43 0.75 -15.30
N ARG A 62 -11.39 1.44 -15.78
CA ARG A 62 -10.05 0.87 -15.92
C ARG A 62 -9.41 0.54 -14.57
N ALA A 63 -9.64 1.35 -13.54
CA ALA A 63 -9.15 1.08 -12.19
C ALA A 63 -9.84 -0.14 -11.55
N ASN A 64 -11.16 -0.24 -11.69
CA ASN A 64 -11.92 -1.42 -11.29
C ASN A 64 -11.39 -2.67 -12.01
N ALA A 65 -11.19 -2.60 -13.33
CA ALA A 65 -10.62 -3.71 -14.11
C ALA A 65 -9.21 -4.09 -13.66
N TYR A 66 -8.36 -3.11 -13.33
CA TYR A 66 -7.01 -3.34 -12.80
C TYR A 66 -7.07 -4.11 -11.48
N PHE A 67 -7.86 -3.64 -10.51
CA PHE A 67 -7.94 -4.27 -9.19
C PHE A 67 -8.59 -5.64 -9.23
N ASN A 68 -9.60 -5.85 -10.08
CA ASN A 68 -10.33 -7.12 -10.16
C ASN A 68 -9.57 -8.18 -10.98
N LYS A 69 -8.59 -7.79 -11.80
CA LYS A 69 -7.75 -8.74 -12.57
C LYS A 69 -6.54 -9.23 -11.77
N ALA A 70 -5.94 -8.39 -10.93
CA ALA A 70 -4.70 -8.71 -10.25
C ALA A 70 -4.94 -9.59 -9.02
N THR A 71 -4.84 -10.92 -9.18
CA THR A 71 -4.97 -11.87 -8.06
C THR A 71 -3.71 -11.94 -7.19
N THR A 72 -2.53 -11.80 -7.79
CA THR A 72 -1.24 -11.82 -7.10
C THR A 72 -0.42 -10.61 -7.48
N MET A 73 0.33 -10.06 -6.52
CA MET A 73 1.26 -8.97 -6.76
C MET A 73 2.45 -9.06 -5.80
N VAL A 74 3.65 -8.96 -6.35
CA VAL A 74 4.88 -8.75 -5.59
C VAL A 74 5.50 -7.45 -6.06
N ALA A 75 5.86 -6.56 -5.14
CA ALA A 75 6.47 -5.28 -5.47
C ALA A 75 7.48 -4.85 -4.40
N ASN A 76 8.42 -4.00 -4.78
CA ASN A 76 9.12 -3.16 -3.82
C ASN A 76 8.27 -1.92 -3.53
N PHE A 77 8.39 -1.37 -2.33
CA PHE A 77 7.74 -0.11 -2.00
C PHE A 77 8.68 0.86 -1.30
N VAL A 78 8.37 2.14 -1.47
CA VAL A 78 8.87 3.22 -0.62
C VAL A 78 7.66 3.90 0.01
N GLN A 79 7.68 4.01 1.32
CA GLN A 79 6.68 4.72 2.10
C GLN A 79 7.27 6.03 2.61
N LEU A 80 6.50 7.11 2.47
CA LEU A 80 6.76 8.39 3.11
C LEU A 80 5.63 8.67 4.10
N GLY A 81 5.96 8.72 5.38
CA GLY A 81 5.01 9.06 6.45
C GLY A 81 4.82 10.56 6.66
N ALA A 82 3.85 10.93 7.47
CA ALA A 82 3.56 12.33 7.84
C ALA A 82 4.72 13.01 8.58
N ASP A 83 5.56 12.22 9.26
CA ASP A 83 6.80 12.67 9.92
C ASP A 83 7.99 12.83 8.94
N ARG A 84 7.74 12.68 7.64
CA ARG A 84 8.72 12.66 6.54
C ARG A 84 9.72 11.52 6.63
N LYS A 85 9.46 10.49 7.45
CA LYS A 85 10.30 9.30 7.44
C LYS A 85 10.05 8.48 6.19
N ARG A 86 11.16 8.02 5.63
CA ARG A 86 11.18 7.12 4.49
C ARG A 86 11.43 5.71 4.99
N LEU A 87 10.51 4.80 4.67
CA LEU A 87 10.64 3.38 4.92
C LEU A 87 10.57 2.64 3.58
N GLU A 88 11.26 1.52 3.47
CA GLU A 88 11.29 0.73 2.24
C GLU A 88 11.03 -0.72 2.56
N GLY A 89 10.70 -1.50 1.55
CA GLY A 89 10.54 -2.94 1.72
C GLY A 89 9.88 -3.62 0.54
N ARG A 90 9.21 -4.73 0.86
CA ARG A 90 8.51 -5.59 -0.09
C ARG A 90 7.03 -5.73 0.28
N LEU A 91 6.20 -5.61 -0.73
CA LEU A 91 4.77 -5.84 -0.68
C LEU A 91 4.44 -7.16 -1.37
N PHE A 92 3.68 -8.00 -0.69
CA PHE A 92 3.11 -9.22 -1.22
C PHE A 92 1.60 -9.14 -1.12
N ILE A 93 0.88 -9.48 -2.17
CA ILE A 93 -0.58 -9.58 -2.20
C ILE A 93 -0.97 -10.90 -2.85
N GLU A 94 -1.91 -11.61 -2.22
CA GLU A 94 -2.64 -12.73 -2.81
C GLU A 94 -4.13 -12.59 -2.49
N LYS A 95 -4.89 -12.05 -3.44
CA LYS A 95 -6.34 -11.89 -3.27
C LYS A 95 -7.05 -13.26 -3.12
N PRO A 96 -8.19 -13.28 -2.41
CA PRO A 96 -8.73 -12.19 -1.61
C PRO A 96 -8.05 -12.08 -0.24
N GLY A 97 -7.97 -10.85 0.28
CA GLY A 97 -7.73 -10.55 1.69
C GLY A 97 -6.31 -10.76 2.22
N ARG A 98 -5.40 -11.39 1.48
CA ARG A 98 -4.03 -11.67 1.97
C ARG A 98 -3.01 -10.68 1.44
N MET A 99 -2.21 -10.18 2.37
CA MET A 99 -1.16 -9.22 2.06
C MET A 99 -0.09 -9.19 3.14
N ARG A 100 1.12 -8.78 2.78
CA ARG A 100 2.23 -8.53 3.71
C ARG A 100 3.02 -7.32 3.28
N PHE A 101 3.16 -6.33 4.17
CA PHE A 101 4.22 -5.34 4.11
C PHE A 101 5.37 -5.83 4.97
N GLU A 102 6.48 -6.12 4.31
CA GLU A 102 7.72 -6.48 4.94
C GLU A 102 8.70 -5.32 4.78
N TYR A 103 8.98 -4.64 5.88
CA TYR A 103 9.88 -3.50 5.90
C TYR A 103 11.33 -3.95 5.99
N ASP A 104 12.21 -3.24 5.29
CA ASP A 104 13.64 -3.49 5.38
C ASP A 104 14.20 -2.97 6.73
N PRO A 105 15.24 -3.62 7.29
CA PRO A 105 15.92 -3.13 8.47
C PRO A 105 16.41 -1.68 8.28
N PRO A 106 16.35 -0.82 9.33
CA PRO A 106 16.16 -1.14 10.74
C PRO A 106 14.70 -1.03 11.24
N ALA A 107 13.72 -0.91 10.33
CA ALA A 107 12.32 -0.78 10.70
C ALA A 107 11.80 -2.09 11.32
N PRO A 108 11.34 -2.09 12.58
CA PRO A 108 10.91 -3.30 13.27
C PRO A 108 9.43 -3.64 13.01
N VAL A 109 8.83 -3.08 11.97
CA VAL A 109 7.39 -3.17 11.73
C VAL A 109 7.12 -4.23 10.69
N GLU A 110 6.06 -5.01 10.88
CA GLU A 110 5.46 -5.81 9.80
C GLU A 110 3.94 -5.65 9.83
N ILE A 111 3.32 -5.64 8.65
CA ILE A 111 1.86 -5.63 8.52
C ILE A 111 1.47 -6.88 7.74
N VAL A 112 0.58 -7.69 8.30
CA VAL A 112 0.16 -8.97 7.71
C VAL A 112 -1.36 -9.03 7.69
N ALA A 113 -1.94 -9.31 6.53
CA ALA A 113 -3.36 -9.61 6.38
C ALA A 113 -3.54 -11.08 5.99
N ASP A 114 -4.43 -11.79 6.69
CA ASP A 114 -4.62 -13.25 6.55
C ASP A 114 -5.84 -13.65 5.72
N GLY A 115 -6.61 -12.69 5.21
CA GLY A 115 -7.89 -12.92 4.55
C GLY A 115 -9.06 -12.25 5.26
N THR A 116 -8.98 -12.08 6.58
CA THR A 116 -10.06 -11.52 7.40
C THR A 116 -9.57 -10.34 8.26
N SER A 117 -8.39 -10.48 8.84
CA SER A 117 -7.80 -9.53 9.77
C SER A 117 -6.49 -8.99 9.25
N VAL A 118 -6.12 -7.81 9.75
CA VAL A 118 -4.82 -7.17 9.58
C VAL A 118 -4.13 -7.10 10.93
N ALA A 119 -2.96 -7.72 11.04
CA ALA A 119 -2.04 -7.57 12.15
C ALA A 119 -1.01 -6.49 11.83
N VAL A 120 -0.87 -5.51 12.71
CA VAL A 120 0.27 -4.58 12.74
C VAL A 120 1.16 -4.99 13.89
N ARG A 121 2.43 -5.26 13.61
CA ARG A 121 3.38 -5.78 14.59
C ARG A 121 4.59 -4.89 14.74
N ASP A 122 5.00 -4.70 15.97
CA ASP A 122 6.33 -4.21 16.31
C ASP A 122 7.16 -5.38 16.85
N ILE A 123 8.12 -5.83 16.05
CA ILE A 123 8.99 -6.96 16.33
C ILE A 123 9.95 -6.65 17.48
N LYS A 124 10.36 -5.38 17.66
CA LYS A 124 11.25 -4.98 18.75
C LYS A 124 10.51 -4.95 20.09
N LEU A 125 9.27 -4.50 20.08
CA LEU A 125 8.45 -4.39 21.29
C LEU A 125 7.60 -5.62 21.59
N ALA A 126 7.64 -6.64 20.71
CA ALA A 126 6.81 -7.83 20.81
C ALA A 126 5.31 -7.49 20.93
N LYS A 127 4.86 -6.48 20.17
CA LYS A 127 3.45 -6.03 20.19
C LYS A 127 2.76 -6.38 18.88
N GLN A 128 1.48 -6.74 19.00
CA GLN A 128 0.61 -7.01 17.87
C GLN A 128 -0.76 -6.40 18.11
N ASP A 129 -1.20 -5.56 17.18
CA ASP A 129 -2.56 -5.01 17.13
C ASP A 129 -3.31 -5.66 15.97
N LEU A 130 -4.56 -6.05 16.19
CA LEU A 130 -5.40 -6.75 15.20
C LEU A 130 -6.63 -5.90 14.84
N TYR A 131 -6.90 -5.82 13.53
CA TYR A 131 -8.01 -5.07 12.95
C TYR A 131 -8.75 -5.91 11.91
N PHE A 132 -10.02 -5.60 11.64
CA PHE A 132 -10.71 -6.18 10.48
C PHE A 132 -10.29 -5.45 9.20
N ILE A 133 -10.04 -6.19 8.12
CA ILE A 133 -9.62 -5.60 6.82
C ILE A 133 -10.57 -4.50 6.36
N GLY A 134 -11.88 -4.70 6.51
CA GLY A 134 -12.90 -3.74 6.07
C GLY A 134 -12.86 -2.38 6.78
N GLN A 135 -12.17 -2.28 7.92
CA GLN A 135 -11.96 -1.04 8.67
C GLN A 135 -10.64 -0.35 8.33
N THR A 136 -9.88 -0.90 7.39
CA THR A 136 -8.61 -0.34 6.96
C THR A 136 -8.76 0.37 5.62
N PRO A 137 -8.03 1.49 5.40
CA PRO A 137 -7.98 2.10 4.08
C PRO A 137 -7.52 1.13 3.00
N LEU A 138 -6.75 0.09 3.34
CA LEU A 138 -6.14 -0.86 2.40
C LEU A 138 -7.14 -1.83 1.75
N LYS A 139 -8.41 -1.82 2.15
CA LYS A 139 -9.41 -2.81 1.69
C LYS A 139 -9.55 -2.88 0.16
N PHE A 140 -9.34 -1.78 -0.56
CA PHE A 140 -9.43 -1.76 -2.03
C PHE A 140 -8.36 -2.60 -2.73
N LEU A 141 -7.20 -2.82 -2.10
CA LEU A 141 -6.17 -3.72 -2.61
C LEU A 141 -6.48 -5.20 -2.33
N LEU A 142 -7.39 -5.48 -1.41
CA LEU A 142 -7.57 -6.81 -0.81
C LEU A 142 -8.91 -7.45 -1.16
N GLN A 143 -9.94 -6.66 -1.45
CA GLN A 143 -11.24 -7.20 -1.82
C GLN A 143 -11.15 -8.04 -3.10
N ASP A 144 -11.92 -9.13 -3.11
CA ASP A 144 -12.05 -10.02 -4.27
C ASP A 144 -12.57 -9.26 -5.49
N HIS A 145 -13.61 -8.46 -5.25
CA HIS A 145 -14.19 -7.54 -6.22
C HIS A 145 -14.34 -6.17 -5.58
N ILE A 146 -13.93 -5.14 -6.30
CA ILE A 146 -14.17 -3.74 -5.95
C ILE A 146 -14.82 -3.00 -7.11
N ASP A 147 -15.76 -2.13 -6.76
CA ASP A 147 -16.24 -1.04 -7.59
C ASP A 147 -16.04 0.28 -6.86
N LEU A 148 -15.03 1.05 -7.27
CA LEU A 148 -14.70 2.34 -6.66
C LEU A 148 -15.90 3.32 -6.65
N ALA A 149 -16.81 3.25 -7.61
CA ALA A 149 -17.96 4.16 -7.68
C ALA A 149 -19.06 3.80 -6.65
N THR A 150 -19.14 2.53 -6.26
CA THR A 150 -20.20 2.02 -5.37
C THR A 150 -19.68 1.81 -3.95
N ASP A 151 -18.45 1.33 -3.80
CA ASP A 151 -17.82 1.00 -2.51
C ASP A 151 -17.19 2.21 -1.81
N THR A 152 -16.99 3.31 -2.55
CA THR A 152 -16.39 4.55 -2.05
C THR A 152 -17.10 5.76 -2.63
N LYS A 153 -16.83 6.94 -2.06
CA LYS A 153 -17.25 8.20 -2.67
C LYS A 153 -16.12 8.78 -3.50
N VAL A 154 -16.24 8.73 -4.82
CA VAL A 154 -15.26 9.36 -5.72
C VAL A 154 -15.32 10.88 -5.56
N LEU A 155 -14.17 11.48 -5.28
CA LEU A 155 -14.01 12.92 -5.07
C LEU A 155 -13.50 13.63 -6.32
N ASN A 156 -12.51 13.04 -6.99
CA ASN A 156 -11.88 13.63 -8.16
C ASN A 156 -11.24 12.57 -9.03
N VAL A 157 -11.23 12.82 -10.34
CA VAL A 157 -10.44 12.07 -11.31
C VAL A 157 -9.68 13.06 -12.18
N ASP A 158 -8.36 12.95 -12.17
CA ASP A 158 -7.48 13.76 -13.00
C ASP A 158 -6.63 12.85 -13.88
N SER A 159 -6.44 13.22 -15.14
CA SER A 159 -5.62 12.43 -16.05
C SER A 159 -4.81 13.32 -16.97
N ASN A 160 -3.53 13.00 -17.08
CA ASN A 160 -2.60 13.65 -17.99
C ASN A 160 -1.77 12.61 -18.76
N ALA A 161 -0.82 13.08 -19.57
CA ALA A 161 -0.01 12.23 -20.42
C ALA A 161 0.86 11.19 -19.67
N LYS A 162 1.11 11.39 -18.37
CA LYS A 162 1.96 10.52 -17.55
C LYS A 162 1.19 9.73 -16.50
N THR A 163 0.23 10.38 -15.84
CA THR A 163 -0.51 9.77 -14.72
C THR A 163 -2.01 9.97 -14.83
N THR A 164 -2.76 8.96 -14.39
CA THR A 164 -4.18 9.06 -14.05
C THR A 164 -4.31 8.92 -12.54
N SER A 165 -4.98 9.87 -11.88
CA SER A 165 -5.23 9.86 -10.45
C SER A 165 -6.71 9.79 -10.14
N ILE A 166 -7.08 8.99 -9.14
CA ILE A 166 -8.45 8.82 -8.67
C ILE A 166 -8.44 9.04 -7.16
N ALA A 167 -9.09 10.10 -6.71
CA ALA A 167 -9.28 10.41 -5.30
C ALA A 167 -10.65 9.90 -4.84
N VAL A 168 -10.66 9.12 -3.76
CA VAL A 168 -11.86 8.55 -3.15
C VAL A 168 -11.89 8.84 -1.65
N GLU A 169 -13.08 8.81 -1.09
CA GLU A 169 -13.35 8.95 0.34
C GLU A 169 -13.99 7.67 0.87
N ASP A 170 -13.47 7.18 1.99
CA ASP A 170 -13.95 5.98 2.68
C ASP A 170 -14.29 6.33 4.14
N SER A 171 -15.58 6.25 4.47
CA SER A 171 -16.11 6.53 5.81
C SER A 171 -16.12 5.31 6.74
N ALA A 172 -15.84 4.11 6.22
CA ALA A 172 -15.83 2.87 7.01
C ALA A 172 -14.49 2.62 7.71
N THR A 173 -13.50 3.50 7.52
CA THR A 173 -12.18 3.33 8.12
C THR A 173 -12.20 3.58 9.62
N PHE A 174 -11.27 2.93 10.33
CA PHE A 174 -11.09 3.17 11.76
C PHE A 174 -10.77 4.65 12.02
N GLY A 175 -11.43 5.25 13.02
CA GLY A 175 -11.18 6.62 13.43
C GLY A 175 -11.93 7.68 12.63
N GLY A 176 -12.69 7.30 11.59
CA GLY A 176 -13.53 8.20 10.81
C GLY A 176 -13.25 8.09 9.32
N THR A 177 -13.44 9.19 8.61
CA THR A 177 -13.32 9.24 7.15
C THR A 177 -11.87 9.44 6.69
N SER A 178 -11.37 8.50 5.87
CA SER A 178 -10.07 8.62 5.20
C SER A 178 -10.24 9.01 3.73
N ARG A 179 -9.27 9.72 3.17
CA ARG A 179 -9.18 9.98 1.72
C ARG A 179 -8.02 9.22 1.13
N ILE A 180 -8.25 8.60 -0.01
CA ILE A 180 -7.26 7.80 -0.72
C ILE A 180 -7.11 8.35 -2.12
N THR A 181 -5.88 8.67 -2.52
CA THR A 181 -5.56 9.01 -3.91
C THR A 181 -4.77 7.88 -4.54
N LEU A 182 -5.34 7.24 -5.55
CA LEU A 182 -4.71 6.19 -6.33
C LEU A 182 -4.06 6.82 -7.56
N VAL A 183 -2.80 6.48 -7.84
CA VAL A 183 -2.05 7.04 -8.97
C VAL A 183 -1.58 5.91 -9.88
N PHE A 184 -2.03 5.95 -11.12
CA PHE A 184 -1.74 4.99 -12.17
C PHE A 184 -0.82 5.61 -13.22
N ASP A 185 0.02 4.78 -13.83
CA ASP A 185 0.73 5.14 -15.06
C ASP A 185 -0.26 5.16 -16.23
N THR A 186 -0.36 6.28 -16.96
CA THR A 186 -1.39 6.43 -18.00
C THR A 186 -1.26 5.42 -19.14
N ALA A 187 -0.03 5.09 -19.53
CA ALA A 187 0.24 4.24 -20.70
C ALA A 187 -0.07 2.76 -20.43
N THR A 188 0.21 2.29 -19.22
CA THR A 188 0.05 0.87 -18.82
C THR A 188 -1.15 0.63 -17.91
N PHE A 189 -1.72 1.69 -17.34
CA PHE A 189 -2.74 1.67 -16.30
C PHE A 189 -2.37 0.82 -15.08
N GLN A 190 -1.07 0.70 -14.79
CA GLN A 190 -0.58 0.01 -13.59
C GLN A 190 -0.58 0.97 -12.40
N LEU A 191 -1.00 0.50 -11.23
CA LEU A 191 -0.91 1.26 -9.99
C LEU A 191 0.56 1.51 -9.66
N ARG A 192 0.93 2.78 -9.52
CA ARG A 192 2.29 3.21 -9.18
C ARG A 192 2.39 3.72 -7.77
N GLN A 193 1.33 4.29 -7.23
CA GLN A 193 1.35 4.91 -5.92
C GLN A 193 -0.07 5.02 -5.36
N TRP A 194 -0.16 5.01 -4.04
CA TRP A 194 -1.34 5.52 -3.37
C TRP A 194 -0.96 6.43 -2.21
N ILE A 195 -1.85 7.35 -1.89
CA ILE A 195 -1.71 8.33 -0.82
C ILE A 195 -2.92 8.16 0.09
N VAL A 196 -2.70 8.01 1.38
CA VAL A 196 -3.76 7.95 2.40
C VAL A 196 -3.66 9.19 3.27
N LEU A 197 -4.74 9.96 3.32
CA LEU A 197 -4.95 11.02 4.30
C LEU A 197 -5.96 10.51 5.32
N ASP A 198 -5.51 10.33 6.56
CA ASP A 198 -6.35 9.80 7.63
C ASP A 198 -7.29 10.89 8.22
N PRO A 199 -8.24 10.51 9.10
CA PRO A 199 -9.17 11.46 9.72
C PRO A 199 -8.50 12.53 10.61
N GLN A 200 -7.25 12.28 11.03
CA GLN A 200 -6.46 13.21 11.85
C GLN A 200 -5.65 14.18 10.99
N GLY A 201 -5.64 13.99 9.66
CA GLY A 201 -4.90 14.79 8.69
C GLY A 201 -3.47 14.32 8.46
N PHE A 202 -3.09 13.12 8.92
CA PHE A 202 -1.79 12.55 8.61
C PHE A 202 -1.80 11.91 7.22
N GLU A 203 -0.87 12.36 6.39
CA GLU A 203 -0.68 11.85 5.04
C GLU A 203 0.41 10.76 5.03
N THR A 204 0.12 9.63 4.40
CA THR A 204 1.12 8.60 4.10
C THR A 204 1.08 8.25 2.63
N THR A 205 2.22 8.34 1.96
CA THR A 205 2.39 8.00 0.55
C THR A 205 3.13 6.68 0.42
N ILE A 206 2.66 5.79 -0.46
CA ILE A 206 3.33 4.53 -0.79
C ILE A 206 3.52 4.47 -2.30
N SER A 207 4.77 4.40 -2.73
CA SER A 207 5.16 4.25 -4.14
C SER A 207 5.64 2.84 -4.42
N LEU A 208 5.19 2.23 -5.51
CA LEU A 208 5.52 0.87 -5.92
C LEU A 208 6.56 0.83 -7.04
N PHE A 209 7.44 -0.16 -6.96
CA PHE A 209 8.50 -0.43 -7.94
C PHE A 209 8.61 -1.94 -8.20
N ASN A 210 9.16 -2.31 -9.35
CA ASN A 210 9.43 -3.70 -9.74
C ASN A 210 8.22 -4.63 -9.54
N VAL A 211 7.04 -4.17 -9.98
CA VAL A 211 5.79 -4.90 -9.78
C VAL A 211 5.77 -6.15 -10.68
N ASP A 212 5.53 -7.30 -10.06
CA ASP A 212 5.42 -8.60 -10.72
C ASP A 212 4.08 -9.26 -10.32
N TYR A 213 3.21 -9.45 -11.31
CA TYR A 213 1.91 -10.11 -11.14
C TYR A 213 1.96 -11.62 -11.41
N SER A 214 3.05 -12.11 -12.00
CA SER A 214 3.21 -13.53 -12.35
C SER A 214 3.74 -14.37 -11.19
N LYS A 215 4.43 -13.72 -10.25
CA LYS A 215 4.99 -14.38 -9.08
C LYS A 215 3.90 -14.61 -8.03
N ARG A 216 3.75 -15.88 -7.64
CA ARG A 216 2.93 -16.26 -6.49
C ARG A 216 3.74 -16.17 -5.19
N PRO A 217 3.30 -15.39 -4.18
CA PRO A 217 3.94 -15.38 -2.87
C PRO A 217 3.79 -16.73 -2.15
N ASP A 218 4.69 -17.02 -1.20
CA ASP A 218 4.52 -18.19 -0.32
C ASP A 218 3.31 -17.96 0.61
N PRO A 219 2.30 -18.85 0.64
CA PRO A 219 1.14 -18.71 1.52
C PRO A 219 1.49 -18.56 3.01
N ALA A 220 2.65 -19.06 3.45
CA ALA A 220 3.10 -18.91 4.84
C ALA A 220 3.37 -17.45 5.23
N LEU A 221 3.64 -16.56 4.27
CA LEU A 221 3.86 -15.13 4.51
C LEU A 221 2.64 -14.42 5.11
N PHE A 222 1.44 -14.96 4.88
CA PHE A 222 0.18 -14.35 5.27
C PHE A 222 -0.37 -14.88 6.60
N LYS A 223 0.37 -15.75 7.30
CA LYS A 223 -0.07 -16.31 8.58
C LYS A 223 0.15 -15.34 9.72
N ILE A 224 -0.93 -15.01 10.43
CA ILE A 224 -0.86 -14.26 11.68
C ILE A 224 -0.61 -15.23 12.85
N ASN A 225 0.66 -15.49 13.17
CA ASN A 225 1.02 -16.23 14.39
C ASN A 225 0.75 -15.37 15.64
N GLN A 226 -0.25 -15.71 16.44
CA GLN A 226 -0.59 -15.02 17.69
C GLN A 226 0.36 -15.43 18.84
N ASP A 227 0.77 -16.70 18.86
CA ASP A 227 1.58 -17.29 19.94
C ASP A 227 3.00 -16.73 20.04
N ARG A 228 3.49 -16.06 18.98
CA ARG A 228 4.84 -15.48 18.94
C ARG A 228 5.04 -14.37 19.99
N PHE A 229 3.95 -13.78 20.46
CA PHE A 229 3.97 -12.59 21.33
C PHE A 229 3.09 -12.72 22.57
N ASP A 230 2.42 -13.86 22.80
CA ASP A 230 1.65 -14.12 24.02
C ASP A 230 2.61 -14.63 25.12
N THR A 231 3.37 -13.72 25.74
CA THR A 231 4.05 -14.02 27.02
C THR A 231 3.02 -14.02 28.16
N ARG A 232 2.21 -15.07 28.22
CA ARG A 232 1.62 -15.53 29.48
C ARG A 232 2.40 -16.77 29.94
N ASN A 233 3.45 -16.54 30.73
CA ASN A 233 3.95 -17.53 31.67
C ASN A 233 4.42 -16.83 32.95
#